data_AF-A0A1I9G9X1-F1
#
_entry.id   AF-A0A1I9G9X1-F1
#
_cell.length_a   1.000
_cell.length_b   1.000
_cell.length_c   1.000
_cell.angle_alpha   90.00
_cell.angle_beta   90.00
_cell.angle_gamma   90.00
#
_symmetry.space_group_name_H-M   'P 1'
#
loop_
_entity.id
_entity.type
_entity.pdbx_description
1 polymer ?
#
loop_
_entity_poly.entity_id
_entity_poly.type
_entity_poly.pdbx_seq_one_letter_code
_entity_poly.pdbx_strand_id
1 'polypeptide(L)'
;FVTSMLQNLNSNAWIGMDMTDGRVRWLDGEPLKLIRFGPDNRVIRIGGDRHIFQNVGEPGFSNEACVALDATNMVGYWNIIFNKTSKSHFFQKYLK
;
A
#
# COMPACT_ATOMS: atom_id res chain seq x y z
N PHE A 1 6.26 0.30 20.04
CA PHE A 1 5.04 0.90 20.61
C PHE A 1 3.80 0.57 19.78
N VAL A 2 3.68 1.04 18.54
CA VAL A 2 2.47 0.72 17.72
C VAL A 2 2.31 -0.80 17.51
N THR A 3 3.39 -1.51 17.18
CA THR A 3 3.36 -2.97 16.99
C THR A 3 2.95 -3.76 18.23
N SER A 4 3.28 -3.28 19.44
CA SER A 4 2.85 -3.93 20.69
C SER A 4 1.35 -3.75 20.95
N MET A 5 0.73 -2.69 20.42
CA MET A 5 -0.73 -2.51 20.50
C MET A 5 -1.51 -3.43 19.55
N LEU A 6 -0.84 -3.96 18.52
CA LEU A 6 -1.44 -4.93 17.59
C LEU A 6 -1.46 -6.35 18.15
N GLN A 7 -0.75 -6.60 19.25
CA GLN A 7 -0.72 -7.91 19.89
C GLN A 7 -2.14 -8.30 20.31
N ASN A 8 -2.57 -9.50 19.92
CA ASN A 8 -3.91 -10.05 20.14
C ASN A 8 -5.03 -9.45 19.27
N LEU A 9 -4.72 -8.59 18.29
CA LEU A 9 -5.66 -8.28 17.21
C LEU A 9 -5.60 -9.37 16.13
N ASN A 10 -6.75 -9.71 15.56
CA ASN A 10 -6.87 -10.66 14.46
C ASN A 10 -7.24 -9.98 13.14
N SER A 11 -7.14 -8.65 13.09
CA SER A 11 -7.55 -7.83 11.94
C SER A 11 -6.56 -6.70 11.69
N ASN A 12 -6.42 -6.33 10.42
CA ASN A 12 -5.54 -5.26 10.00
C ASN A 12 -6.05 -3.90 10.47
N ALA A 13 -5.14 -2.98 10.79
CA ALA A 13 -5.47 -1.65 11.29
C ALA A 13 -5.08 -0.57 10.26
N TRP A 14 -6.01 0.30 9.89
CA TRP A 14 -5.71 1.44 9.00
C TRP A 14 -4.71 2.39 9.64
N ILE A 15 -3.71 2.85 8.87
CA ILE A 15 -2.67 3.76 9.37
C ILE A 15 -2.74 5.19 8.82
N GLY A 16 -3.80 5.53 8.10
CA GLY A 16 -3.98 6.91 7.60
C GLY A 16 -2.95 7.31 6.54
N MET A 17 -2.57 6.38 5.66
CA MET A 17 -1.82 6.69 4.44
C MET A 17 -2.76 6.74 3.24
N ASP A 18 -2.53 7.74 2.39
CA ASP A 18 -3.18 7.90 1.09
C ASP A 18 -2.19 7.54 -0.02
N MET A 19 -2.62 6.65 -0.93
CA MET A 19 -1.86 6.27 -2.12
C MET A 19 -2.62 6.62 -3.41
N THR A 20 -2.99 7.89 -3.59
CA THR A 20 -3.70 8.39 -4.78
C THR A 20 -2.74 8.93 -5.86
N ASP A 21 -3.08 8.72 -7.13
CA ASP A 21 -2.24 9.07 -8.31
C ASP A 21 -0.82 8.47 -8.23
N GLY A 22 -0.69 7.30 -7.60
CA GLY A 22 0.60 6.63 -7.42
C GLY A 22 1.55 7.31 -6.42
N ARG A 23 1.08 8.33 -5.71
CA ARG A 23 1.88 9.04 -4.70
C ARG A 23 1.55 8.50 -3.33
N VAL A 24 2.58 8.10 -2.59
CA VAL A 24 2.45 7.63 -1.22
C VAL A 24 2.61 8.84 -0.29
N ARG A 25 1.64 9.09 0.61
CA ARG A 25 1.70 10.19 1.58
C ARG A 25 0.91 9.88 2.85
N TRP A 26 1.34 10.46 3.96
CA TRP A 26 0.51 10.48 5.17
C TRP A 26 -0.65 11.46 4.96
N LEU A 27 -1.81 11.16 5.55
CA LEU A 27 -2.99 12.05 5.49
C LEU A 27 -2.77 13.37 6.26
N ASP A 28 -1.87 13.38 7.24
CA ASP A 28 -1.48 14.57 8.00
C ASP A 28 -0.47 15.47 7.28
N GLY A 29 0.05 15.04 6.13
CA GLY A 29 1.00 15.80 5.32
C GLY A 29 2.47 15.69 5.76
N GLU A 30 2.78 14.90 6.79
CA GLU A 30 4.17 14.69 7.20
C GLU A 30 5.00 14.00 6.10
N PRO A 31 6.30 14.31 6.00
CA PRO A 31 7.16 13.66 5.01
C PRO A 31 7.39 12.18 5.34
N LEU A 32 7.43 11.35 4.29
CA LEU A 32 7.76 9.94 4.42
C LEU A 32 9.22 9.73 4.78
N LYS A 33 9.47 9.18 5.96
CA LYS A 33 10.83 8.84 6.45
C LYS A 33 11.13 7.34 6.40
N LEU A 34 10.08 6.51 6.38
CA LEU A 34 10.19 5.06 6.43
C LEU A 34 8.99 4.42 5.73
N ILE A 35 9.23 3.29 5.06
CA ILE A 35 8.21 2.39 4.56
C ILE A 35 8.53 0.96 5.01
N ARG A 36 7.50 0.15 5.29
CA ARG A 36 7.65 -1.25 5.70
C ARG A 36 6.58 -2.16 5.08
N PHE A 37 6.41 -2.05 3.77
CA PHE A 37 5.49 -2.92 3.03
C PHE A 37 5.84 -4.40 3.21
N GLY A 38 4.80 -5.24 3.29
CA GLY A 38 4.96 -6.69 3.31
C GLY A 38 5.63 -7.21 2.04
N PRO A 39 6.28 -8.38 2.09
CA PRO A 39 6.95 -8.98 0.92
C PRO A 39 5.98 -9.27 -0.24
N ASP A 40 4.69 -9.44 0.05
CA ASP A 40 3.64 -9.67 -0.93
C ASP A 40 3.09 -8.38 -1.56
N ASN A 41 3.53 -7.22 -1.10
CA ASN A 41 3.15 -5.92 -1.64
C ASN A 41 4.32 -5.31 -2.42
N ARG A 42 4.12 -5.09 -3.72
CA ARG A 42 5.13 -4.49 -4.60
C ARG A 42 4.76 -3.05 -4.90
N VAL A 43 5.71 -2.15 -4.61
CA VAL A 43 5.64 -0.74 -4.98
C VAL A 43 6.64 -0.49 -6.09
N ILE A 44 6.15 -0.29 -7.31
CA ILE A 44 6.97 -0.18 -8.51
C ILE A 44 6.99 1.29 -8.94
N ARG A 45 8.18 1.89 -9.01
CA ARG A 45 8.34 3.28 -9.45
C ARG A 45 8.20 3.36 -10.97
N ILE A 46 7.32 4.26 -11.45
CA ILE A 46 7.06 4.45 -12.90
C ILE A 46 7.57 5.79 -13.43
N GLY A 47 8.04 6.69 -12.57
CA GLY A 47 8.65 7.96 -12.96
C GLY A 47 8.37 9.07 -11.95
N GLY A 48 9.33 9.98 -11.76
CA GLY A 48 9.21 11.05 -10.75
C GLY A 48 8.95 10.48 -9.36
N ASP A 49 7.87 10.93 -8.71
CA ASP A 49 7.37 10.46 -7.41
C ASP A 49 6.19 9.47 -7.52
N ARG A 50 5.84 9.04 -8.75
CA ARG A 50 4.72 8.15 -9.02
C ARG A 50 5.11 6.68 -9.00
N HIS A 51 4.23 5.88 -8.44
CA HIS A 51 4.34 4.44 -8.29
C HIS A 51 3.06 3.75 -8.76
N ILE A 52 3.19 2.48 -9.13
CA ILE A 52 2.08 1.54 -9.26
C ILE A 52 2.25 0.44 -8.21
N PHE A 53 1.13 -0.07 -7.74
CA PHE A 53 1.06 -1.03 -6.64
C PHE A 53 0.54 -2.36 -7.16
N GLN A 54 1.15 -3.44 -6.71
CA GLN A 54 0.75 -4.82 -7.01
C GLN A 54 0.74 -5.65 -5.73
N ASN A 55 -0.30 -6.46 -5.55
CA ASN A 55 -0.35 -7.48 -4.52
C ASN A 55 -0.08 -8.85 -5.15
N VAL A 56 0.82 -9.63 -4.55
CA VAL A 56 1.08 -11.00 -4.98
C VAL A 56 -0.22 -11.81 -4.85
N GLY A 57 -0.61 -12.49 -5.92
CA GLY A 57 -1.87 -13.25 -5.97
C GLY A 57 -3.09 -12.46 -6.44
N GLU A 58 -3.01 -11.13 -6.55
CA GLU A 58 -4.05 -10.32 -7.19
C GLU A 58 -3.65 -9.94 -8.63
N PRO A 59 -4.49 -10.19 -9.65
CA PRO A 59 -4.18 -9.79 -11.01
C PRO A 59 -4.28 -8.27 -11.17
N GLY A 60 -3.26 -7.68 -11.81
CA GLY A 60 -3.25 -6.27 -12.22
C GLY A 60 -2.37 -5.37 -11.36
N PHE A 61 -2.55 -4.06 -11.58
CA PHE A 61 -1.87 -2.98 -10.88
C PHE A 61 -2.88 -1.90 -10.51
N SER A 62 -2.63 -1.16 -9.44
CA SER A 62 -3.40 0.03 -9.10
C SER A 62 -2.46 1.20 -8.83
N ASN A 63 -2.89 2.41 -9.17
CA ASN A 63 -2.27 3.65 -8.71
C ASN A 63 -3.08 4.31 -7.58
N GLU A 64 -4.14 3.63 -7.10
CA GLU A 64 -4.98 4.04 -6.00
C GLU A 64 -5.07 2.92 -4.96
N ALA A 65 -4.67 3.22 -3.73
CA ALA A 65 -4.74 2.27 -2.63
C ALA A 65 -4.76 2.99 -1.27
N CYS A 66 -5.05 2.21 -0.24
CA CYS A 66 -4.89 2.60 1.16
C CYS A 66 -3.93 1.62 1.84
N VAL A 67 -3.37 2.00 2.99
CA VAL A 67 -2.41 1.17 3.74
C VAL A 67 -2.95 0.79 5.10
N ALA A 68 -2.80 -0.47 5.46
CA ALA A 68 -3.10 -0.98 6.79
C ALA A 68 -1.88 -1.69 7.39
N LEU A 69 -1.73 -1.64 8.71
CA LEU A 69 -0.80 -2.50 9.45
C LEU A 69 -1.37 -3.91 9.53
N ASP A 70 -0.52 -4.88 9.24
CA ASP A 70 -0.80 -6.29 9.48
C ASP A 70 -0.66 -6.57 10.98
N ALA A 71 -1.70 -7.16 11.56
CA ALA A 71 -1.73 -7.63 12.95
C ALA A 71 -1.82 -9.15 13.07
N THR A 72 -1.76 -9.86 11.95
CA THR A 72 -1.98 -11.29 11.84
C THR A 72 -0.64 -12.02 11.71
N ASN A 73 -0.26 -12.42 10.51
CA ASN A 73 0.90 -13.26 10.23
C ASN A 73 2.20 -12.46 10.13
N MET A 74 2.13 -11.17 9.75
CA MET A 74 3.29 -10.31 9.53
C MET A 74 3.23 -9.06 10.38
N VAL A 75 3.08 -9.23 11.70
CA VAL A 75 2.84 -8.13 12.65
C VAL A 75 3.82 -6.97 12.44
N GLY A 76 3.26 -5.79 12.14
CA GLY A 76 4.04 -4.56 11.95
C GLY A 76 4.48 -4.25 10.51
N TYR A 77 4.24 -5.17 9.57
CA TYR A 77 4.36 -4.89 8.14
C TYR A 77 3.10 -4.17 7.62
N TRP A 78 3.24 -3.52 6.47
CA TRP A 78 2.18 -2.71 5.86
C TRP A 78 1.59 -3.43 4.66
N ASN A 79 0.28 -3.63 4.69
CA ASN A 79 -0.50 -4.21 3.61
C ASN A 79 -1.10 -3.10 2.73
N ILE A 80 -1.00 -3.27 1.41
CA ILE A 80 -1.64 -2.40 0.42
C ILE A 80 -3.03 -2.93 0.11
N ILE A 81 -4.05 -2.10 0.31
CA ILE A 81 -5.45 -2.44 0.04
C ILE A 81 -5.93 -1.59 -1.12
N PHE A 82 -6.20 -2.22 -2.26
CA PHE A 82 -6.72 -1.53 -3.43
C PHE A 82 -8.12 -0.99 -3.21
N ASN A 83 -8.39 0.18 -3.76
CA ASN A 83 -9.75 0.69 -3.78
C ASN A 83 -10.59 -0.17 -4.74
N LYS A 84 -11.77 -0.64 -4.31
CA LYS A 84 -12.58 -1.61 -5.08
C LYS A 84 -13.02 -1.06 -6.44
N THR A 85 -13.11 0.27 -6.56
CA THR A 85 -13.45 1.00 -7.79
C THR A 85 -12.25 1.25 -8.72
N SER A 86 -11.01 1.09 -8.25
CA SER A 86 -9.81 1.47 -8.97
C SER A 86 -9.06 0.30 -9.62
N LYS A 87 -9.69 -0.87 -9.76
CA LYS A 87 -9.12 -2.03 -10.49
C LYS A 87 -9.00 -1.71 -11.97
N SER A 88 -8.05 -0.84 -12.30
CA SER A 88 -7.73 -0.49 -13.67
C SER A 88 -6.80 -1.58 -14.19
N HIS A 89 -7.20 -2.25 -15.27
CA HIS A 89 -6.32 -3.12 -16.04
C HIS A 89 -5.23 -2.26 -16.72
N PHE A 90 -4.29 -1.75 -15.92
CA PHE A 90 -3.28 -0.76 -16.31
C PHE A 90 -2.06 -1.44 -16.95
N PHE A 91 -2.26 -2.35 -17.91
CA PHE A 91 -1.14 -2.92 -18.67
C PHE A 91 -0.91 -2.18 -20.00
N GLN A 92 -1.87 -1.39 -20.49
CA GLN A 92 -1.83 -0.89 -21.88
C GLN A 92 -1.27 0.54 -22.04
N LYS A 93 -1.20 1.34 -20.97
CA LYS A 93 -0.84 2.78 -21.08
C LYS A 93 0.64 3.09 -20.82
N TYR A 94 1.41 2.17 -20.21
CA TYR A 94 2.84 2.37 -19.90
C TYR A 94 3.80 1.44 -20.67
N LEU A 95 3.29 0.59 -21.57
CA LEU A 95 4.10 -0.11 -22.58
C LEU A 95 4.07 0.72 -23.87
N LYS A 96 4.96 1.72 -23.95
CA LYS A 96 5.39 2.37 -25.19
C LYS A 96 6.89 2.56 -25.14
#